data_AF-A0A928SKQ3-F1
#
_entry.id   AF-A0A928SKQ3-F1
#
_cell.length_a   1.000
_cell.length_b   1.000
_cell.length_c   1.000
_cell.angle_alpha   90.00
_cell.angle_beta   90.00
_cell.angle_gamma   90.00
#
_symmetry.space_group_name_H-M   'P 1'
#
loop_
_entity.id
_entity.type
_entity.pdbx_description
1 polymer ?
#
loop_
_entity_poly.entity_id
_entity_poly.type
_entity_poly.pdbx_seq_one_letter_code
_entity_poly.pdbx_strand_id
1 'polypeptide(L)'
;MYDAQLSLLISTALARLQNEMVQAAPVMAQHVSRWMEHLAGSTSPENYFKHPQAFPSLLLPWWLEKSLGQAPALGFQADLVYSTINGYYAIRLADNLMDGHATVEYQLLPALNFFQTEFQAAYQPYFAAGHPFWDFFQATWFHSAEVTLQDALLTEMDAVQFEQIAAQKTCAAQIPLAAVCHHYGRTDRLEPWSRLVGLLGCWHQFLNDLFGWHRDYERHTTTYFLSEAERRRRPDEPVLSWVAREGFDWGMAQAQGWMSALQGLAQELGSSELVSYLEARETMLQKQTIEASAGLAALGKLASISR
;
A
#
# COMPACT_ATOMS: atom_id res chain seq x y z
N MET A 1 -3.45 2.75 -17.14
CA MET A 1 -2.55 2.18 -16.13
C MET A 1 -2.69 0.67 -16.09
N TYR A 2 -3.88 0.14 -15.83
CA TYR A 2 -4.18 -1.29 -16.02
C TYR A 2 -4.43 -1.58 -17.49
N ASP A 3 -3.71 -2.56 -18.05
CA ASP A 3 -4.07 -3.09 -19.36
C ASP A 3 -5.30 -4.01 -19.25
N ALA A 4 -5.86 -4.38 -20.41
CA ALA A 4 -7.09 -5.17 -20.48
C ALA A 4 -6.93 -6.58 -19.89
N GLN A 5 -5.73 -7.17 -19.98
CA GLN A 5 -5.46 -8.52 -19.47
C GLN A 5 -5.41 -8.51 -17.95
N LEU A 6 -4.62 -7.62 -17.35
CA LEU A 6 -4.56 -7.49 -15.89
C LEU A 6 -5.94 -7.09 -15.32
N SER A 7 -6.67 -6.22 -16.01
CA SER A 7 -8.02 -5.84 -15.61
C SER A 7 -8.96 -7.05 -15.54
N LEU A 8 -8.88 -7.96 -16.51
CA LEU A 8 -9.64 -9.21 -16.52
C LEU A 8 -9.21 -10.13 -15.38
N LEU A 9 -7.90 -10.29 -15.15
CA LEU A 9 -7.38 -11.12 -14.05
C LEU A 9 -7.90 -10.65 -12.69
N ILE A 10 -7.95 -9.33 -12.44
CA ILE A 10 -8.50 -8.75 -11.20
C ILE A 10 -9.97 -9.11 -11.03
N SER A 11 -10.78 -8.90 -12.07
CA SER A 11 -12.21 -9.21 -12.04
C SER A 11 -12.46 -10.72 -11.84
N THR A 12 -11.68 -11.57 -12.51
CA THR A 12 -11.74 -13.03 -12.35
C THR A 12 -11.31 -13.47 -10.95
N ALA A 13 -10.27 -12.88 -10.37
CA ALA A 13 -9.80 -13.20 -9.02
C ALA A 13 -10.86 -12.86 -7.95
N LEU A 14 -11.55 -11.73 -8.08
CA LEU A 14 -12.64 -11.37 -7.17
C LEU A 14 -13.86 -12.30 -7.32
N ALA A 15 -14.20 -12.68 -8.55
CA ALA A 15 -15.24 -13.68 -8.79
C ALA A 15 -14.87 -15.05 -8.20
N ARG A 16 -13.60 -15.47 -8.34
CA ARG A 16 -13.07 -16.68 -7.71
C ARG A 16 -13.18 -16.59 -6.19
N LEU A 17 -12.76 -15.49 -5.58
CA LEU A 17 -12.82 -15.29 -4.12
C LEU A 17 -14.25 -15.47 -3.61
N GLN A 18 -15.20 -14.81 -4.28
CA GLN A 18 -16.61 -14.93 -3.94
C GLN A 18 -17.12 -16.37 -4.06
N ASN A 19 -16.80 -17.04 -5.16
CA ASN A 19 -17.25 -18.41 -5.41
C ASN A 19 -16.68 -19.37 -4.36
N GLU A 20 -15.37 -19.34 -4.10
CA GLU A 20 -14.72 -20.20 -3.10
C GLU A 20 -15.29 -19.97 -1.70
N MET A 21 -15.51 -18.71 -1.31
CA MET A 21 -16.08 -18.41 0.00
C MET A 21 -17.55 -18.83 0.11
N VAL A 22 -18.35 -18.70 -0.96
CA VAL A 22 -19.74 -19.21 -0.98
C VAL A 22 -19.79 -20.72 -0.81
N GLN A 23 -18.86 -21.45 -1.43
CA GLN A 23 -18.79 -22.92 -1.32
C GLN A 23 -18.32 -23.36 0.08
N ALA A 24 -17.27 -22.73 0.61
CA ALA A 24 -16.66 -23.14 1.88
C ALA A 24 -17.38 -22.59 3.13
N ALA A 25 -17.92 -21.37 3.05
CA ALA A 25 -18.42 -20.61 4.20
C ALA A 25 -19.52 -19.61 3.80
N PRO A 26 -20.72 -20.09 3.38
CA PRO A 26 -21.75 -19.26 2.73
C PRO A 26 -22.27 -18.10 3.59
N VAL A 27 -22.34 -18.26 4.91
CA VAL A 27 -22.75 -17.17 5.82
C VAL A 27 -21.69 -16.07 5.82
N MET A 28 -20.42 -16.44 5.97
CA MET A 28 -19.29 -15.52 5.95
C MET A 28 -19.20 -14.78 4.61
N ALA A 29 -19.42 -15.50 3.49
CA ALA A 29 -19.41 -14.93 2.15
C ALA A 29 -20.32 -13.70 2.04
N GLN A 30 -21.55 -13.78 2.52
CA GLN A 30 -22.50 -12.65 2.45
C GLN A 30 -22.01 -11.40 3.19
N HIS A 31 -21.39 -11.58 4.36
CA HIS A 31 -20.90 -10.46 5.16
C HIS A 31 -19.61 -9.89 4.58
N VAL A 32 -18.71 -10.74 4.10
CA VAL A 32 -17.47 -10.32 3.43
C VAL A 32 -17.77 -9.57 2.13
N SER A 33 -18.72 -10.01 1.30
CA SER A 33 -19.07 -9.28 0.07
C SER A 33 -19.51 -7.84 0.36
N ARG A 34 -20.40 -7.65 1.34
CA ARG A 34 -20.87 -6.31 1.73
C ARG A 34 -19.73 -5.44 2.27
N TRP A 35 -18.83 -6.03 3.04
CA TRP A 35 -17.65 -5.34 3.54
C TRP A 35 -16.71 -4.92 2.40
N MET A 36 -16.47 -5.79 1.42
CA MET A 36 -15.68 -5.48 0.23
C MET A 36 -16.31 -4.35 -0.61
N GLU A 37 -17.62 -4.38 -0.81
CA GLU A 37 -18.36 -3.31 -1.49
C GLU A 37 -18.26 -1.97 -0.75
N HIS A 38 -18.38 -2.01 0.59
CA HIS A 38 -18.22 -0.83 1.44
C HIS A 38 -16.81 -0.24 1.32
N LEU A 39 -15.77 -1.07 1.41
CA LEU A 39 -14.38 -0.65 1.21
C LEU A 39 -14.16 0.00 -0.15
N ALA A 40 -14.76 -0.58 -1.21
CA ALA A 40 -14.65 -0.06 -2.57
C ALA A 40 -15.46 1.22 -2.81
N GLY A 41 -16.34 1.61 -1.89
CA GLY A 41 -17.30 2.70 -2.10
C GLY A 41 -18.25 2.47 -3.28
N SER A 42 -18.38 1.23 -3.75
CA SER A 42 -19.20 0.86 -4.91
C SER A 42 -19.52 -0.63 -4.90
N THR A 43 -20.48 -1.05 -5.72
CA THR A 43 -20.84 -2.47 -5.91
C THR A 43 -19.78 -3.27 -6.69
N SER A 44 -18.67 -2.63 -7.09
CA SER A 44 -17.60 -3.23 -7.89
C SER A 44 -16.30 -3.22 -7.08
N PRO A 45 -16.02 -4.26 -6.28
CA PRO A 45 -14.81 -4.33 -5.44
C PRO A 45 -13.49 -4.14 -6.21
N GLU A 46 -13.49 -4.44 -7.52
CA GLU A 46 -12.34 -4.22 -8.40
C GLU A 46 -11.90 -2.75 -8.51
N ASN A 47 -12.82 -1.80 -8.33
CA ASN A 47 -12.51 -0.38 -8.37
C ASN A 47 -11.53 0.01 -7.25
N TYR A 48 -11.59 -0.70 -6.12
CA TYR A 48 -10.66 -0.51 -5.02
C TYR A 48 -9.21 -0.75 -5.45
N PHE A 49 -8.97 -1.90 -6.07
CA PHE A 49 -7.64 -2.31 -6.52
C PHE A 49 -7.16 -1.58 -7.78
N LYS A 50 -8.08 -1.02 -8.57
CA LYS A 50 -7.78 -0.25 -9.77
C LYS A 50 -7.65 1.26 -9.49
N HIS A 51 -7.83 1.69 -8.24
CA HIS A 51 -7.79 3.11 -7.89
C HIS A 51 -6.40 3.70 -8.15
N PRO A 52 -6.26 4.81 -8.91
CA PRO A 52 -4.95 5.35 -9.28
C PRO A 52 -4.03 5.72 -8.11
N GLN A 53 -4.62 6.01 -6.94
CA GLN A 53 -3.88 6.36 -5.73
C GLN A 53 -3.50 5.16 -4.85
N ALA A 54 -4.08 3.98 -5.11
CA ALA A 54 -3.77 2.78 -4.34
C ALA A 54 -2.29 2.36 -4.52
N PHE A 55 -1.76 1.66 -3.51
CA PHE A 55 -0.47 1.01 -3.64
C PHE A 55 -0.52 -0.04 -4.75
N PRO A 56 0.42 -0.07 -5.71
CA PRO A 56 0.30 -0.84 -6.94
C PRO A 56 0.63 -2.34 -6.76
N SER A 57 0.14 -2.98 -5.71
CA SER A 57 0.50 -4.36 -5.33
C SER A 57 0.21 -5.41 -6.42
N LEU A 58 -0.82 -5.20 -7.24
CA LEU A 58 -1.17 -6.08 -8.36
C LEU A 58 -0.40 -5.77 -9.65
N LEU A 59 0.12 -4.55 -9.77
CA LEU A 59 0.87 -4.09 -10.95
C LEU A 59 2.36 -4.44 -10.84
N LEU A 60 2.92 -4.41 -9.63
CA LEU A 60 4.33 -4.71 -9.39
C LEU A 60 4.77 -6.09 -9.92
N PRO A 61 4.12 -7.23 -9.57
CA PRO A 61 4.49 -8.54 -10.12
C PRO A 61 4.22 -8.64 -11.63
N TRP A 62 3.22 -7.93 -12.15
CA TRP A 62 2.95 -7.85 -13.59
C TRP A 62 4.08 -7.16 -14.34
N TRP A 63 4.54 -6.00 -13.86
CA TRP A 63 5.65 -5.25 -14.46
C TRP A 63 6.98 -5.97 -14.32
N LEU A 64 7.23 -6.61 -13.18
CA LEU A 64 8.42 -7.44 -12.99
C LEU A 64 8.47 -8.54 -14.04
N GLU A 65 7.41 -9.33 -14.21
CA GLU A 65 7.39 -10.41 -15.20
C GLU A 65 7.64 -9.88 -16.62
N LYS A 66 6.99 -8.78 -17.01
CA LYS A 66 7.22 -8.14 -18.32
C LYS A 66 8.66 -7.66 -18.50
N SER A 67 9.29 -7.14 -17.45
CA SER A 67 10.70 -6.69 -17.48
C SER A 67 11.69 -7.84 -17.68
N LEU A 68 11.29 -9.09 -17.45
CA LEU A 68 12.11 -10.27 -17.74
C LEU A 68 12.13 -10.63 -19.23
N GLY A 69 11.41 -9.89 -20.09
CA GLY A 69 11.35 -10.12 -21.54
C GLY A 69 10.50 -11.33 -21.92
N GLN A 70 9.65 -11.82 -21.01
CA GLN A 70 8.74 -12.93 -21.23
C GLN A 70 7.31 -12.42 -21.45
N ALA A 71 6.53 -13.17 -22.24
CA ALA A 71 5.09 -12.96 -22.27
C ALA A 71 4.51 -13.40 -20.92
N PRO A 72 3.61 -12.61 -20.29
CA PRO A 72 3.05 -12.97 -19.00
C PRO A 72 2.40 -14.36 -18.98
N ALA A 73 2.81 -15.20 -18.03
CA ALA A 73 2.21 -16.51 -17.82
C ALA A 73 0.85 -16.33 -17.14
N LEU A 74 -0.21 -16.18 -17.94
CA LEU A 74 -1.53 -15.74 -17.46
C LEU A 74 -2.11 -16.61 -16.34
N GLY A 75 -1.87 -17.93 -16.35
CA GLY A 75 -2.31 -18.82 -15.27
C GLY A 75 -1.61 -18.52 -13.95
N PHE A 76 -0.29 -18.34 -13.99
CA PHE A 76 0.52 -17.95 -12.84
C PHE A 76 0.12 -16.56 -12.32
N GLN A 77 -0.03 -15.57 -13.22
CA GLN A 77 -0.48 -14.23 -12.85
C GLN A 77 -1.90 -14.22 -12.26
N ALA A 78 -2.80 -15.07 -12.74
CA ALA A 78 -4.13 -15.21 -12.15
C ALA A 78 -4.06 -15.63 -10.68
N ASP A 79 -3.19 -16.59 -10.36
CA ASP A 79 -2.96 -17.04 -8.98
C ASP A 79 -2.24 -15.99 -8.12
N LEU A 80 -1.28 -15.24 -8.68
CA LEU A 80 -0.63 -14.13 -7.97
C LEU A 80 -1.62 -13.01 -7.62
N VAL A 81 -2.48 -12.63 -8.57
CA VAL A 81 -3.52 -11.61 -8.33
C VAL A 81 -4.51 -12.11 -7.28
N TYR A 82 -4.98 -13.36 -7.40
CA TYR A 82 -5.88 -13.97 -6.44
C TYR A 82 -5.28 -14.03 -5.02
N SER A 83 -4.04 -14.51 -4.92
CA SER A 83 -3.28 -14.51 -3.67
C SER A 83 -3.18 -13.11 -3.07
N THR A 84 -2.71 -12.13 -3.85
CA THR A 84 -2.46 -10.77 -3.38
C THR A 84 -3.75 -10.09 -2.91
N ILE A 85 -4.89 -10.34 -3.56
CA ILE A 85 -6.19 -9.84 -3.11
C ILE A 85 -6.59 -10.44 -1.75
N ASN A 86 -6.42 -11.74 -1.56
CA ASN A 86 -6.70 -12.40 -0.27
C ASN A 86 -5.76 -11.89 0.83
N GLY A 87 -4.46 -11.81 0.57
CA GLY A 87 -3.48 -11.25 1.52
C GLY A 87 -3.79 -9.80 1.88
N TYR A 88 -4.18 -8.99 0.89
CA TYR A 88 -4.61 -7.62 1.09
C TYR A 88 -5.84 -7.52 2.01
N TYR A 89 -6.87 -8.33 1.78
CA TYR A 89 -8.07 -8.30 2.63
C TYR A 89 -7.79 -8.82 4.05
N ALA A 90 -6.89 -9.80 4.22
CA ALA A 90 -6.43 -10.19 5.55
C ALA A 90 -5.77 -9.02 6.30
N ILE A 91 -4.85 -8.30 5.66
CA ILE A 91 -4.20 -7.12 6.24
C ILE A 91 -5.24 -6.03 6.55
N ARG A 92 -6.06 -5.66 5.56
CA ARG A 92 -7.05 -4.58 5.71
C ARG A 92 -8.06 -4.84 6.82
N LEU A 93 -8.47 -6.09 7.00
CA LEU A 93 -9.39 -6.48 8.06
C LEU A 93 -8.78 -6.29 9.45
N ALA A 94 -7.50 -6.67 9.63
CA ALA A 94 -6.77 -6.45 10.87
C ALA A 94 -6.49 -4.96 11.11
N ASP A 95 -6.03 -4.23 10.09
CA ASP A 95 -5.70 -2.80 10.18
C ASP A 95 -6.93 -1.97 10.57
N ASN A 96 -8.10 -2.22 9.96
CA ASN A 96 -9.32 -1.48 10.31
C ASN A 96 -9.70 -1.63 11.80
N LEU A 97 -9.38 -2.77 12.43
CA LEU A 97 -9.57 -2.97 13.86
C LEU A 97 -8.52 -2.22 14.69
N MET A 98 -7.26 -2.30 14.29
CA MET A 98 -6.16 -1.63 14.99
C MET A 98 -6.28 -0.11 14.94
N ASP A 99 -6.74 0.44 13.82
CA ASP A 99 -6.93 1.89 13.62
C ASP A 99 -8.18 2.45 14.32
N GLY A 100 -9.00 1.60 14.95
CA GLY A 100 -10.29 2.01 15.52
C GLY A 100 -11.33 2.43 14.46
N HIS A 101 -11.13 2.02 13.20
CA HIS A 101 -12.06 2.23 12.09
C HIS A 101 -13.13 1.15 11.97
N ALA A 102 -13.08 0.14 12.85
CA ALA A 102 -13.97 -1.01 12.77
C ALA A 102 -15.43 -0.61 12.93
N THR A 103 -16.23 -1.03 11.95
CA THR A 103 -17.69 -0.96 11.98
C THR A 103 -18.28 -2.38 12.10
N VAL A 104 -17.81 -3.30 11.25
CA VAL A 104 -18.28 -4.68 11.15
C VAL A 104 -17.15 -5.71 11.25
N GLU A 105 -15.91 -5.23 11.22
CA GLU A 105 -14.70 -6.03 11.10
C GLU A 105 -14.52 -7.01 12.27
N TYR A 106 -14.98 -6.66 13.47
CA TYR A 106 -14.90 -7.55 14.63
C TYR A 106 -15.69 -8.86 14.40
N GLN A 107 -16.87 -8.79 13.76
CA GLN A 107 -17.64 -10.00 13.43
C GLN A 107 -17.05 -10.77 12.25
N LEU A 108 -16.18 -10.14 11.46
CA LEU A 108 -15.52 -10.73 10.31
C LEU A 108 -14.17 -11.36 10.63
N LEU A 109 -13.67 -11.26 11.87
CA LEU A 109 -12.41 -11.90 12.28
C LEU A 109 -12.25 -13.36 11.84
N PRO A 110 -13.28 -14.24 11.88
CA PRO A 110 -13.17 -15.59 11.36
C PRO A 110 -12.78 -15.69 9.87
N ALA A 111 -13.07 -14.65 9.07
CA ALA A 111 -12.69 -14.57 7.66
C ALA A 111 -11.18 -14.48 7.44
N LEU A 112 -10.39 -14.09 8.46
CA LEU A 112 -8.93 -14.14 8.41
C LEU A 112 -8.44 -15.56 8.08
N ASN A 113 -9.08 -16.60 8.62
CA ASN A 113 -8.71 -17.99 8.32
C ASN A 113 -8.83 -18.30 6.83
N PHE A 114 -9.89 -17.83 6.18
CA PHE A 114 -10.09 -18.00 4.75
C PHE A 114 -9.05 -17.21 3.96
N PHE A 115 -8.93 -15.90 4.23
CA PHE A 115 -8.03 -15.04 3.49
C PHE A 115 -6.57 -15.48 3.59
N GLN A 116 -6.11 -15.86 4.79
CA GLN A 116 -4.74 -16.34 4.99
C GLN A 116 -4.49 -17.69 4.30
N THR A 117 -5.49 -18.59 4.34
CA THR A 117 -5.40 -19.88 3.65
C THR A 117 -5.28 -19.67 2.14
N GLU A 118 -6.19 -18.90 1.52
CA GLU A 118 -6.17 -18.65 0.08
C GLU A 118 -4.97 -17.82 -0.37
N PHE A 119 -4.49 -16.90 0.48
CA PHE A 119 -3.25 -16.16 0.24
C PHE A 119 -2.06 -17.11 0.06
N GLN A 120 -1.90 -18.08 0.97
CA GLN A 120 -0.78 -19.03 0.94
C GLN A 120 -0.99 -20.15 -0.09
N ALA A 121 -2.20 -20.72 -0.17
CA ALA A 121 -2.51 -21.91 -0.96
C ALA A 121 -2.27 -21.71 -2.46
N ALA A 122 -2.51 -20.50 -2.96
CA ALA A 122 -2.28 -20.14 -4.37
C ALA A 122 -0.82 -20.32 -4.83
N TYR A 123 0.16 -20.34 -3.91
CA TYR A 123 1.57 -20.58 -4.24
C TYR A 123 1.98 -22.06 -4.28
N GLN A 124 1.18 -22.95 -3.67
CA GLN A 124 1.52 -24.38 -3.53
C GLN A 124 1.67 -25.14 -4.86
N PRO A 125 0.90 -24.85 -5.93
CA PRO A 125 1.12 -25.47 -7.23
C PRO A 125 2.49 -25.13 -7.86
N TYR A 126 3.11 -24.03 -7.45
CA TYR A 126 4.33 -23.50 -8.05
C TYR A 126 5.60 -23.81 -7.25
N PHE A 127 5.47 -23.98 -5.93
CA PHE A 127 6.61 -24.17 -5.04
C PHE A 127 6.39 -25.36 -4.10
N ALA A 128 7.23 -26.38 -4.26
CA ALA A 128 7.28 -27.52 -3.34
C ALA A 128 7.56 -27.06 -1.90
N ALA A 129 7.16 -27.84 -0.90
CA ALA A 129 7.25 -27.44 0.52
C ALA A 129 8.67 -27.07 0.98
N GLY A 130 9.72 -27.66 0.41
CA GLY A 130 11.12 -27.35 0.73
C GLY A 130 11.75 -26.25 -0.15
N HIS A 131 10.96 -25.54 -0.95
CA HIS A 131 11.46 -24.52 -1.86
C HIS A 131 11.81 -23.21 -1.11
N PRO A 132 12.93 -22.52 -1.41
CA PRO A 132 13.38 -21.31 -0.70
C PRO A 132 12.39 -20.13 -0.67
N PHE A 133 11.44 -20.11 -1.62
CA PHE A 133 10.33 -19.14 -1.62
C PHE A 133 9.60 -19.11 -0.27
N TRP A 134 9.40 -20.26 0.38
CA TRP A 134 8.63 -20.34 1.62
C TRP A 134 9.33 -19.66 2.80
N ASP A 135 10.66 -19.71 2.85
CA ASP A 135 11.43 -18.98 3.86
C ASP A 135 11.25 -17.47 3.67
N PHE A 136 11.32 -16.99 2.42
CA PHE A 136 11.08 -15.58 2.10
C PHE A 136 9.63 -15.16 2.41
N PHE A 137 8.65 -15.99 2.03
CA PHE A 137 7.23 -15.76 2.29
C PHE A 137 6.98 -15.58 3.79
N GLN A 138 7.44 -16.52 4.61
CA GLN A 138 7.22 -16.51 6.06
C GLN A 138 7.90 -15.31 6.71
N ALA A 139 9.18 -15.07 6.39
CA ALA A 139 9.92 -13.94 6.93
C ALA A 139 9.24 -12.60 6.59
N THR A 140 8.84 -12.41 5.34
CA THR A 140 8.20 -11.17 4.89
C THR A 140 6.81 -10.99 5.49
N TRP A 141 6.01 -12.06 5.55
CA TRP A 141 4.66 -12.01 6.11
C TRP A 141 4.67 -11.69 7.61
N PHE A 142 5.55 -12.35 8.37
CA PHE A 142 5.69 -12.08 9.81
C PHE A 142 6.31 -10.70 10.07
N HIS A 143 7.28 -10.28 9.24
CA HIS A 143 7.82 -8.93 9.35
C HIS A 143 6.74 -7.87 9.13
N SER A 144 5.86 -8.05 8.14
CA SER A 144 4.73 -7.13 7.90
C SER A 144 3.81 -7.02 9.12
N ALA A 145 3.53 -8.13 9.82
CA ALA A 145 2.71 -8.10 11.02
C ALA A 145 3.45 -7.43 12.21
N GLU A 146 4.73 -7.74 12.38
CA GLU A 146 5.57 -7.17 13.43
C GLU A 146 5.69 -5.64 13.30
N VAL A 147 5.96 -5.12 12.10
CA VAL A 147 6.07 -3.67 11.89
C VAL A 147 4.73 -2.95 12.06
N THR A 148 3.61 -3.57 11.67
CA THR A 148 2.28 -3.00 11.94
C THR A 148 2.00 -2.90 13.45
N LEU A 149 2.39 -3.91 14.24
CA LEU A 149 2.27 -3.85 15.70
C LEU A 149 3.20 -2.78 16.28
N GLN A 150 4.45 -2.73 15.85
CA GLN A 150 5.41 -1.73 16.31
C GLN A 150 4.91 -0.31 16.02
N ASP A 151 4.40 -0.05 14.80
CA ASP A 151 3.82 1.23 14.38
C ASP A 151 2.71 1.68 15.34
N ALA A 152 1.77 0.78 15.66
CA ALA A 152 0.66 1.07 16.56
C ALA A 152 1.09 1.36 18.02
N LEU A 153 2.29 0.95 18.42
CA LEU A 153 2.84 1.17 19.75
C LEU A 153 3.75 2.41 19.84
N LEU A 154 4.07 3.06 18.72
CA LEU A 154 4.91 4.25 18.71
C LEU A 154 4.17 5.47 19.24
N THR A 155 4.80 6.17 20.20
CA THR A 155 4.33 7.46 20.71
C THR A 155 4.99 8.65 20.02
N GLU A 156 6.12 8.41 19.36
CA GLU A 156 6.86 9.36 18.54
C GLU A 156 7.57 8.62 17.40
N MET A 157 7.81 9.32 16.30
CA MET A 157 8.44 8.73 15.12
C MET A 157 9.49 9.68 14.54
N ASP A 158 10.74 9.22 14.44
CA ASP A 158 11.76 9.88 13.63
C ASP A 158 11.84 9.29 12.21
N ALA A 159 12.74 9.84 11.39
CA ALA A 159 12.92 9.39 10.00
C ALA A 159 13.35 7.91 9.89
N VAL A 160 14.19 7.44 10.81
CA VAL A 160 14.70 6.06 10.78
C VAL A 160 13.58 5.09 11.15
N GLN A 161 12.81 5.41 12.20
CA GLN A 161 11.64 4.63 12.60
C GLN A 161 10.58 4.64 11.51
N PHE A 162 10.34 5.77 10.85
CA PHE A 162 9.43 5.85 9.72
C PHE A 162 9.82 4.88 8.60
N GLU A 163 11.09 4.91 8.16
CA GLU A 163 11.58 4.05 7.07
C GLU A 163 11.59 2.56 7.42
N GLN A 164 11.90 2.22 8.68
CA GLN A 164 12.04 0.84 9.16
C GLN A 164 10.72 0.21 9.63
N ILE A 165 9.72 1.03 9.98
CA ILE A 165 8.47 0.57 10.61
C ILE A 165 7.27 1.00 9.76
N ALA A 166 6.90 2.28 9.81
CA ALA A 166 5.67 2.77 9.19
C ALA A 166 5.61 2.52 7.68
N ALA A 167 6.72 2.75 6.97
CA ALA A 167 6.83 2.51 5.54
C ALA A 167 6.84 1.01 5.18
N GLN A 168 7.27 0.14 6.11
CA GLN A 168 7.37 -1.30 5.90
C GLN A 168 6.03 -2.03 6.05
N LYS A 169 4.93 -1.37 6.43
CA LYS A 169 3.58 -1.96 6.44
C LYS A 169 3.14 -2.51 5.08
N THR A 170 3.78 -2.05 4.00
CA THR A 170 3.53 -2.51 2.63
C THR A 170 4.49 -3.61 2.15
N CYS A 171 5.44 -4.06 2.99
CA CYS A 171 6.49 -5.00 2.60
C CYS A 171 5.96 -6.36 2.12
N ALA A 172 4.76 -6.77 2.54
CA ALA A 172 4.10 -7.98 2.04
C ALA A 172 3.91 -7.98 0.51
N ALA A 173 3.92 -6.82 -0.15
CA ALA A 173 3.92 -6.71 -1.61
C ALA A 173 5.18 -7.30 -2.28
N GLN A 174 6.25 -7.58 -1.52
CA GLN A 174 7.44 -8.27 -2.03
C GLN A 174 7.22 -9.78 -2.24
N ILE A 175 6.23 -10.38 -1.57
CA ILE A 175 5.93 -11.81 -1.68
C ILE A 175 5.60 -12.23 -3.13
N PRO A 176 4.65 -11.59 -3.83
CA PRO A 176 4.40 -11.94 -5.23
C PRO A 176 5.59 -11.62 -6.15
N LEU A 177 6.48 -10.68 -5.79
CA LEU A 177 7.72 -10.42 -6.53
C LEU A 177 8.72 -11.57 -6.38
N ALA A 178 8.90 -12.07 -5.16
CA ALA A 178 9.70 -13.26 -4.92
C ALA A 178 9.16 -14.47 -5.67
N ALA A 179 7.83 -14.63 -5.73
CA ALA A 179 7.20 -15.69 -6.52
C ALA A 179 7.59 -15.57 -8.01
N VAL A 180 7.48 -14.39 -8.63
CA VAL A 180 7.88 -14.18 -10.03
C VAL A 180 9.38 -14.48 -10.22
N CYS A 181 10.24 -13.93 -9.35
CA CYS A 181 11.68 -14.16 -9.42
C CYS A 181 12.04 -15.64 -9.32
N HIS A 182 11.42 -16.40 -8.41
CA HIS A 182 11.65 -17.83 -8.28
C HIS A 182 11.08 -18.63 -9.44
N HIS A 183 9.87 -18.31 -9.90
CA HIS A 183 9.22 -19.00 -11.02
C HIS A 183 10.05 -18.95 -12.30
N TYR A 184 10.71 -17.81 -12.55
CA TYR A 184 11.57 -17.62 -13.73
C TYR A 184 13.07 -17.85 -13.48
N GLY A 185 13.47 -18.28 -12.27
CA GLY A 185 14.89 -18.49 -11.94
C GLY A 185 15.74 -17.22 -11.97
N ARG A 186 15.12 -16.05 -11.68
CA ARG A 186 15.71 -14.71 -11.70
C ARG A 186 15.76 -14.07 -10.32
N THR A 187 16.23 -14.82 -9.32
CA THR A 187 16.36 -14.33 -7.94
C THR A 187 17.33 -13.15 -7.81
N ASP A 188 18.22 -12.95 -8.78
CA ASP A 188 19.05 -11.75 -8.94
C ASP A 188 18.24 -10.45 -9.05
N ARG A 189 16.97 -10.54 -9.46
CA ARG A 189 16.07 -9.40 -9.59
C ARG A 189 15.30 -9.07 -8.31
N LEU A 190 15.29 -9.96 -7.31
CA LEU A 190 14.47 -9.75 -6.12
C LEU A 190 14.93 -8.54 -5.29
N GLU A 191 16.22 -8.42 -5.01
CA GLU A 191 16.73 -7.32 -4.17
C GLU A 191 16.47 -5.93 -4.79
N PRO A 192 16.74 -5.67 -6.08
CA PRO A 192 16.44 -4.38 -6.69
C PRO A 192 14.95 -4.02 -6.66
N TRP A 193 14.08 -5.01 -6.87
CA TRP A 193 12.63 -4.81 -6.79
C TRP A 193 12.13 -4.63 -5.35
N SER A 194 12.72 -5.32 -4.37
CA SER A 194 12.43 -5.10 -2.95
C SER A 194 12.84 -3.69 -2.51
N ARG A 195 13.97 -3.16 -2.99
CA ARG A 195 14.39 -1.76 -2.75
C ARG A 195 13.37 -0.76 -3.30
N LEU A 196 12.88 -1.00 -4.52
CA LEU A 196 11.80 -0.21 -5.09
C LEU A 196 10.54 -0.25 -4.21
N VAL A 197 10.11 -1.43 -3.76
CA VAL A 197 8.93 -1.59 -2.89
C VAL A 197 9.11 -0.82 -1.58
N GLY A 198 10.27 -0.94 -0.93
CA GLY A 198 10.55 -0.21 0.31
C GLY A 198 10.45 1.30 0.11
N LEU A 199 11.10 1.84 -0.93
CA LEU A 199 11.06 3.27 -1.22
C LEU A 199 9.65 3.75 -1.62
N LEU A 200 8.92 2.92 -2.35
CA LEU A 200 7.54 3.22 -2.73
C LEU A 200 6.61 3.20 -1.50
N GLY A 201 6.88 2.31 -0.54
CA GLY A 201 6.25 2.27 0.77
C GLY A 201 6.47 3.58 1.54
N CYS A 202 7.71 4.07 1.59
CA CYS A 202 8.03 5.37 2.20
C CYS A 202 7.23 6.49 1.55
N TRP A 203 7.31 6.60 0.23
CA TRP A 203 6.61 7.65 -0.51
C TRP A 203 5.09 7.57 -0.31
N HIS A 204 4.50 6.37 -0.41
CA HIS A 204 3.06 6.17 -0.28
C HIS A 204 2.56 6.48 1.13
N GLN A 205 3.22 5.94 2.17
CA GLN A 205 2.83 6.17 3.56
C GLN A 205 2.98 7.65 3.91
N PHE A 206 4.06 8.30 3.50
CA PHE A 206 4.27 9.71 3.79
C PHE A 206 3.23 10.61 3.12
N LEU A 207 2.81 10.31 1.89
CA LEU A 207 1.72 11.05 1.26
C LEU A 207 0.39 10.89 1.99
N ASN A 208 0.11 9.68 2.51
CA ASN A 208 -1.08 9.46 3.33
C ASN A 208 -1.01 10.30 4.62
N ASP A 209 0.14 10.35 5.29
CA ASP A 209 0.36 11.17 6.48
C ASP A 209 0.27 12.67 6.17
N LEU A 210 0.88 13.12 5.07
CA LEU A 210 0.92 14.53 4.66
C LEU A 210 -0.45 15.05 4.28
N PHE A 211 -1.24 14.33 3.49
CA PHE A 211 -2.58 14.77 3.08
C PHE A 211 -3.66 14.43 4.12
N GLY A 212 -3.40 13.44 4.99
CA GLY A 212 -4.26 13.03 6.10
C GLY A 212 -4.04 13.79 7.40
N TRP A 213 -3.00 14.63 7.47
CA TRP A 213 -2.46 15.20 8.71
C TRP A 213 -3.50 15.77 9.67
N HIS A 214 -4.54 16.44 9.15
CA HIS A 214 -5.56 17.07 9.99
C HIS A 214 -6.38 16.02 10.75
N ARG A 215 -6.84 14.97 10.04
CA ARG A 215 -7.60 13.87 10.62
C ARG A 215 -6.74 13.09 11.61
N ASP A 216 -5.47 12.87 11.26
CA ASP A 216 -4.54 12.11 12.09
C ASP A 216 -4.20 12.90 13.37
N TYR A 217 -4.10 14.23 13.27
CA TYR A 217 -3.97 15.14 14.41
C TYR A 217 -5.19 15.11 15.33
N GLU A 218 -6.42 15.18 14.79
CA GLU A 218 -7.66 15.09 15.57
C GLU A 218 -7.78 13.75 16.33
N ARG A 219 -7.24 12.68 15.76
CA ARG A 219 -7.25 11.33 16.33
C ARG A 219 -6.06 11.02 17.22
N HIS A 220 -5.12 11.94 17.38
CA HIS A 220 -3.87 11.72 18.11
C HIS A 220 -3.06 10.54 17.55
N THR A 221 -3.14 10.31 16.23
CA THR A 221 -2.34 9.29 15.55
C THR A 221 -0.90 9.75 15.43
N THR A 222 0.04 8.94 15.88
CA THR A 222 1.47 9.16 15.67
C THR A 222 1.83 8.96 14.21
N THR A 223 2.23 10.03 13.51
CA THR A 223 2.76 9.95 12.14
C THR A 223 4.12 10.64 12.06
N TYR A 224 4.90 10.32 11.02
CA TYR A 224 6.19 10.98 10.83
C TYR A 224 6.02 12.49 10.59
N PHE A 225 5.02 12.86 9.77
CA PHE A 225 4.74 14.27 9.47
C PHE A 225 4.38 15.07 10.74
N LEU A 226 3.52 14.53 11.61
CA LEU A 226 3.13 15.20 12.86
C LEU A 226 4.25 15.19 13.90
N SER A 227 5.08 14.15 13.93
CA SER A 227 6.28 14.13 14.77
C SER A 227 7.27 15.23 14.36
N GLU A 228 7.43 15.48 13.06
CA GLU A 228 8.24 16.60 12.57
C GLU A 228 7.59 17.97 12.83
N ALA A 229 6.26 18.04 12.83
CA ALA A 229 5.54 19.24 13.24
C ALA A 229 5.90 19.62 14.68
N GLU A 230 5.88 18.67 15.62
CA GLU A 230 6.25 18.90 17.01
C GLU A 230 7.72 19.33 17.19
N ARG A 231 8.62 18.78 16.36
CA ARG A 231 10.06 19.15 16.41
C ARG A 231 10.35 20.52 15.80
N ARG A 232 9.55 20.98 14.82
CA ARG A 232 9.85 22.16 13.99
C ARG A 232 8.98 23.37 14.29
N ARG A 233 7.77 23.18 14.83
CA ARG A 233 6.90 24.30 15.20
C ARG A 233 7.54 25.13 16.31
N ARG A 234 7.22 26.42 16.33
CA ARG A 234 7.62 27.29 17.46
C ARG A 234 6.86 26.85 18.74
N PRO A 235 7.38 27.11 19.96
CA PRO A 235 6.76 26.62 21.20
C PRO A 235 5.26 26.87 21.33
N ASP A 236 4.79 28.05 20.92
CA ASP A 236 3.37 28.46 21.00
C ASP A 236 2.67 28.47 19.62
N GLU A 237 3.27 27.86 18.60
CA GLU A 237 2.68 27.76 17.26
C GLU A 237 1.78 26.53 17.18
N PRO A 238 0.48 26.68 16.85
CA PRO A 238 -0.39 25.55 16.56
C PRO A 238 0.10 24.77 15.34
N VAL A 239 -0.11 23.45 15.31
CA VAL A 239 0.29 22.59 14.17
C VAL A 239 -0.22 23.13 12.83
N LEU A 240 -1.49 23.55 12.74
CA LEU A 240 -2.05 24.15 11.52
C LEU A 240 -1.25 25.39 11.05
N SER A 241 -0.77 26.23 11.98
CA SER A 241 0.03 27.40 11.64
C SER A 241 1.40 26.99 11.09
N TRP A 242 2.02 25.96 11.67
CA TRP A 242 3.26 25.39 11.15
C TRP A 242 3.07 24.79 9.75
N VAL A 243 2.03 23.99 9.54
CA VAL A 243 1.71 23.38 8.23
C VAL A 243 1.56 24.45 7.15
N ALA A 244 0.82 25.52 7.44
CA ALA A 244 0.59 26.62 6.50
C ALA A 244 1.85 27.49 6.27
N ARG A 245 2.74 27.59 7.25
CA ARG A 245 3.96 28.41 7.17
C ARG A 245 5.10 27.72 6.41
N GLU A 246 5.33 26.45 6.70
CA GLU A 246 6.45 25.70 6.11
C GLU A 246 6.21 24.19 6.01
N GLY A 247 5.34 23.61 6.85
CA GLY A 247 5.23 22.15 6.98
C GLY A 247 4.77 21.47 5.69
N PHE A 248 3.80 22.05 4.98
CA PHE A 248 3.34 21.48 3.71
C PHE A 248 4.44 21.51 2.64
N ASP A 249 5.13 22.64 2.48
CA ASP A 249 6.24 22.78 1.51
C ASP A 249 7.40 21.83 1.85
N TRP A 250 7.73 21.70 3.14
CA TRP A 250 8.72 20.73 3.61
C TRP A 250 8.31 19.29 3.27
N GLY A 251 7.06 18.91 3.55
CA GLY A 251 6.56 17.56 3.24
C GLY A 251 6.57 17.29 1.74
N MET A 252 6.13 18.25 0.93
CA MET A 252 6.19 18.13 -0.53
C MET A 252 7.62 17.96 -1.04
N ALA A 253 8.60 18.65 -0.45
CA ALA A 253 10.01 18.48 -0.79
C ALA A 253 10.53 17.06 -0.45
N GLN A 254 10.12 16.48 0.69
CA GLN A 254 10.45 15.09 1.02
C GLN A 254 9.85 14.11 0.00
N ALA A 255 8.56 14.27 -0.31
CA ALA A 255 7.86 13.42 -1.28
C ALA A 255 8.50 13.49 -2.68
N GLN A 256 8.94 14.67 -3.11
CA GLN A 256 9.63 14.85 -4.38
C GLN A 256 11.01 14.17 -4.39
N GLY A 257 11.74 14.22 -3.27
CA GLY A 257 13.02 13.52 -3.13
C GLY A 257 12.89 12.01 -3.34
N TRP A 258 11.91 11.39 -2.68
CA TRP A 258 11.64 9.96 -2.89
C TRP A 258 11.11 9.65 -4.29
N MET A 259 10.26 10.50 -4.89
CA MET A 259 9.79 10.32 -6.26
C MET A 259 10.96 10.29 -7.26
N SER A 260 11.91 11.22 -7.11
CA SER A 260 13.11 11.24 -7.97
C SER A 260 13.94 9.96 -7.82
N ALA A 261 14.14 9.48 -6.60
CA ALA A 261 14.83 8.23 -6.34
C ALA A 261 14.07 6.99 -6.90
N LEU A 262 12.73 6.99 -6.81
CA LEU A 262 11.87 5.97 -7.41
C LEU A 262 12.01 5.94 -8.94
N GLN A 263 12.02 7.10 -9.58
CA GLN A 263 12.22 7.21 -11.03
C GLN A 263 13.59 6.69 -11.45
N GLY A 264 14.65 6.98 -10.68
CA GLY A 264 15.98 6.42 -10.89
C GLY A 264 15.98 4.88 -10.82
N LEU A 265 15.40 4.31 -9.76
CA LEU A 265 15.27 2.86 -9.62
C LEU A 265 14.44 2.24 -10.75
N ALA A 266 13.34 2.87 -11.16
CA ALA A 266 12.50 2.36 -12.26
C ALA A 266 13.26 2.27 -13.59
N GLN A 267 14.14 3.24 -13.87
CA GLN A 267 15.03 3.22 -15.03
C GLN A 267 16.06 2.09 -14.94
N GLU A 268 16.69 1.90 -13.77
CA GLU A 268 17.65 0.81 -13.52
C GLU A 268 17.01 -0.58 -13.68
N LEU A 269 15.75 -0.72 -13.26
CA LEU A 269 14.95 -1.94 -13.40
C LEU A 269 14.51 -2.20 -14.85
N GLY A 270 14.63 -1.22 -15.75
CA GLY A 270 14.27 -1.36 -17.16
C GLY A 270 12.77 -1.58 -17.41
N SER A 271 11.89 -1.12 -16.50
CA SER A 271 10.44 -1.27 -16.64
C SER A 271 9.81 0.03 -17.14
N SER A 272 9.47 0.08 -18.44
CA SER A 272 8.82 1.26 -19.04
C SER A 272 7.48 1.61 -18.40
N GLU A 273 6.72 0.60 -18.00
CA GLU A 273 5.41 0.76 -17.40
C GLU A 273 5.50 1.32 -15.98
N LEU A 274 6.51 0.90 -15.22
CA LEU A 274 6.79 1.48 -13.91
C LEU A 274 7.21 2.94 -14.03
N VAL A 275 8.04 3.29 -15.02
CA VAL A 275 8.39 4.70 -15.30
C VAL A 275 7.14 5.52 -15.59
N SER A 276 6.30 5.07 -16.54
CA SER A 276 5.04 5.77 -16.86
C SER A 276 4.07 5.85 -15.67
N TYR A 277 4.05 4.83 -14.80
CA TYR A 277 3.27 4.86 -13.57
C TYR A 277 3.75 5.99 -12.64
N LEU A 278 5.06 6.08 -12.40
CA LEU A 278 5.64 7.09 -11.50
C LEU A 278 5.46 8.51 -12.05
N GLU A 279 5.62 8.71 -13.36
CA GLU A 279 5.32 10.00 -14.02
C GLU A 279 3.85 10.41 -13.84
N ALA A 280 2.93 9.46 -14.00
CA ALA A 280 1.50 9.72 -13.78
C ALA A 280 1.22 10.05 -12.30
N ARG A 281 1.85 9.36 -11.35
CA ARG A 281 1.74 9.63 -9.91
C ARG A 281 2.32 10.99 -9.53
N GLU A 282 3.43 11.39 -10.13
CA GLU A 282 4.03 12.72 -9.94
C GLU A 282 3.10 13.82 -10.48
N THR A 283 2.53 13.63 -11.67
CA THR A 283 1.55 14.56 -12.25
C THR A 283 0.31 14.71 -11.35
N MET A 284 -0.20 13.60 -10.83
CA MET A 284 -1.31 13.61 -9.88
C MET A 284 -0.96 14.36 -8.59
N LEU A 285 0.24 14.10 -8.05
CA LEU A 285 0.72 14.77 -6.84
C LEU A 285 0.83 16.28 -7.06
N GLN A 286 1.43 16.72 -8.17
CA GLN A 286 1.52 18.15 -8.52
C GLN A 286 0.15 18.83 -8.57
N LYS A 287 -0.85 18.17 -9.14
CA LYS A 287 -2.23 18.68 -9.16
C LYS A 287 -2.79 18.82 -7.74
N GLN A 288 -2.63 17.80 -6.90
CA GLN A 288 -3.07 17.84 -5.50
C GLN A 288 -2.36 18.93 -4.70
N THR A 289 -1.07 19.15 -4.94
CA THR A 289 -0.28 20.21 -4.32
C THR A 289 -0.85 21.58 -4.65
N ILE A 290 -1.17 21.85 -5.92
CA ILE A 290 -1.76 23.14 -6.34
C ILE A 290 -3.09 23.39 -5.61
N GLU A 291 -3.96 22.38 -5.55
CA GLU A 291 -5.26 22.48 -4.87
C GLU A 291 -5.10 22.71 -3.36
N ALA A 292 -4.21 21.95 -2.70
CA ALA A 292 -3.95 22.05 -1.27
C ALA A 292 -3.27 23.38 -0.87
N SER A 293 -2.26 23.83 -1.63
CA SER A 293 -1.55 25.09 -1.36
C SER A 293 -2.50 26.30 -1.45
N ALA A 294 -3.46 26.28 -2.38
CA ALA A 294 -4.48 27.34 -2.47
C ALA A 294 -5.35 27.40 -1.21
N GLY A 295 -5.76 26.24 -0.68
CA GLY A 295 -6.52 26.15 0.57
C GLY A 295 -5.72 26.61 1.79
N LEU A 296 -4.47 26.17 1.92
CA LEU A 296 -3.58 26.54 3.02
C LEU A 296 -3.25 28.04 3.02
N ALA A 297 -3.03 28.65 1.85
CA ALA A 297 -2.79 30.08 1.74
C ALA A 297 -4.00 30.92 2.18
N ALA A 298 -5.22 30.46 1.90
CA ALA A 298 -6.45 31.11 2.37
C ALA A 298 -6.59 31.02 3.89
N LEU A 299 -6.31 29.85 4.47
CA LEU A 299 -6.32 29.62 5.93
C LEU A 299 -5.26 30.45 6.65
N GLY A 300 -4.03 30.52 6.11
CA GLY A 300 -2.94 31.31 6.68
C GLY A 300 -3.28 32.80 6.75
N LYS A 301 -3.95 33.35 5.74
CA LYS A 301 -4.44 34.74 5.76
C LYS A 301 -5.48 34.97 6.86
N LEU A 302 -6.44 34.06 7.02
CA LEU A 302 -7.46 34.15 8.08
C LEU A 302 -6.85 34.06 9.48
N ALA A 303 -5.89 33.17 9.69
CA ALA A 303 -5.18 33.01 10.97
C ALA A 303 -4.35 34.26 11.34
N SER A 304 -3.86 35.01 10.35
CA SER A 304 -3.11 36.25 10.57
C SER A 304 -3.99 37.46 10.93
N ILE A 305 -5.29 37.40 10.65
CA ILE A 305 -6.27 38.47 10.96
C ILE A 305 -6.86 38.30 12.38
N SER A 306 -6.80 37.09 12.93
CA SER A 306 -7.35 36.76 14.26
C SER A 306 -6.34 36.83 15.41
N ARG A 307 -5.15 37.41 15.18
CA ARG A 307 -4.14 37.74 16.21
C ARG A 307 -4.09 39.24 16.42
#